data_AF-A0A2G9UIA4-F1
#
_entry.id   AF-A0A2G9UIA4-F1
#
_cell.length_a   1.000
_cell.length_b   1.000
_cell.length_c   1.000
_cell.angle_alpha   90.00
_cell.angle_beta   90.00
_cell.angle_gamma   90.00
#
_symmetry.space_group_name_H-M   'P 1'
#
loop_
_entity.id
_entity.type
_entity.pdbx_description
1 polymer ?
#
loop_
_entity_poly.entity_id
_entity_poly.type
_entity_poly.pdbx_seq_one_letter_code
_entity_poly.pdbx_strand_id
1 'polypeptide(L)'
;MERFLETVADLFDVGRKVTRIGDSVLRLLPQILSRLHILEQCPDSSQALSRLLVHLTKIVNSRTASPSRIKCALNSLCSLLGCNRDSLTWRTAMQLIVRSLSSPLPVVRRAAAEGLYENVCLTEVDDQVLLLLSETVWQDTSPTAMVSIHDAAHTVERILLMEAESSKAMLS
;
A
#
# COMPACT_ATOMS: atom_id res chain seq x y z
N MET A 1 8.89 18.41 9.69
CA MET A 1 8.45 17.48 8.62
C MET A 1 7.13 17.93 8.02
N GLU A 2 6.10 18.21 8.84
CA GLU A 2 4.75 18.58 8.38
C GLU A 2 4.72 19.63 7.26
N ARG A 3 5.38 20.79 7.42
CA ARG A 3 5.40 21.83 6.38
C ARG A 3 5.93 21.36 5.02
N PHE A 4 6.87 20.41 5.01
CA PHE A 4 7.34 19.81 3.76
C PHE A 4 6.28 18.89 3.16
N LEU A 5 5.64 18.04 3.97
CA LEU A 5 4.53 17.19 3.53
C LEU A 5 3.34 18.00 3.04
N GLU A 6 3.03 19.14 3.68
CA GLU A 6 2.00 20.09 3.23
C GLU A 6 2.30 20.57 1.82
N THR A 7 3.55 20.96 1.55
CA THR A 7 3.98 21.36 0.20
C THR A 7 3.79 20.24 -0.81
N VAL A 8 4.12 18.99 -0.44
CA VAL A 8 3.93 17.82 -1.30
C VAL A 8 2.44 17.53 -1.54
N ALA A 9 1.60 17.67 -0.52
CA ALA A 9 0.15 17.51 -0.61
C ALA A 9 -0.49 18.58 -1.49
N ASP A 10 -0.05 19.83 -1.36
CA ASP A 10 -0.50 20.94 -2.21
C ASP A 10 -0.13 20.72 -3.68
N LEU A 11 1.07 20.19 -3.96
CA LEU A 11 1.45 19.79 -5.31
C LEU A 11 0.57 18.66 -5.87
N PHE A 12 0.10 17.74 -5.04
CA PHE A 12 -0.89 16.73 -5.44
C PHE A 12 -2.23 17.36 -5.80
N ASP A 13 -2.70 18.32 -5.01
CA ASP A 13 -3.96 19.03 -5.26
C ASP A 13 -3.92 19.87 -6.54
N VAL A 14 -2.80 20.55 -6.80
CA VAL A 14 -2.51 21.21 -8.07
C VAL A 14 -2.42 20.18 -9.20
N GLY A 15 -1.75 19.05 -8.95
CA GLY A 15 -1.58 17.93 -9.88
C GLY A 15 -2.89 17.28 -10.32
N ARG A 16 -4.01 17.46 -9.60
CA ARG A 16 -5.34 17.04 -10.09
C ARG A 16 -5.77 17.78 -11.35
N LYS A 17 -5.31 19.02 -11.54
CA LYS A 17 -5.62 19.84 -12.73
C LYS A 17 -4.63 19.57 -13.87
N VAL A 18 -3.44 19.04 -13.57
CA VAL A 18 -2.35 18.84 -14.53
C VAL A 18 -1.69 17.48 -14.27
N THR A 19 -2.05 16.48 -15.07
CA THR A 19 -1.62 15.08 -14.91
C THR A 19 -0.10 14.93 -14.79
N ARG A 20 0.67 15.68 -15.61
CA ARG A 20 2.15 15.65 -15.58
C ARG A 20 2.73 16.04 -14.22
N ILE A 21 2.14 17.02 -13.54
CA ILE A 21 2.57 17.42 -12.18
C ILE A 21 2.26 16.27 -11.22
N GLY A 22 1.01 15.78 -11.23
CA GLY A 22 0.60 14.67 -10.36
C GLY A 22 1.46 13.41 -10.54
N ASP A 23 1.78 13.01 -11.78
CA ASP A 23 2.63 11.86 -12.08
C ASP A 23 4.09 12.06 -11.62
N SER A 24 4.57 13.31 -11.63
CA SER A 24 5.93 13.61 -11.17
C SER A 24 6.02 13.52 -9.65
N VAL A 25 5.03 14.08 -8.93
CA VAL A 25 4.98 13.97 -7.47
C VAL A 25 4.79 12.51 -7.05
N LEU A 26 3.88 11.78 -7.69
CA LEU A 26 3.61 10.38 -7.39
C LEU A 26 4.83 9.47 -7.59
N ARG A 27 5.72 9.79 -8.54
CA ARG A 27 6.98 9.05 -8.75
C ARG A 27 8.01 9.28 -7.64
N LEU A 28 8.02 10.47 -7.03
CA LEU A 28 8.96 10.84 -5.96
C LEU A 28 8.43 10.47 -4.57
N LEU A 29 7.11 10.33 -4.44
CA LEU A 29 6.44 10.11 -3.17
C LEU A 29 6.95 8.89 -2.39
N PRO A 30 7.23 7.72 -2.99
CA PRO A 30 7.79 6.58 -2.24
C PRO A 30 9.11 6.92 -1.53
N GLN A 31 9.99 7.70 -2.18
CA GLN A 31 11.28 8.09 -1.61
C GLN A 31 11.10 9.05 -0.43
N ILE A 32 10.12 9.96 -0.53
CA ILE A 32 9.76 10.87 0.55
C ILE A 32 9.18 10.09 1.74
N LEU A 33 8.21 9.21 1.48
CA LEU A 33 7.48 8.48 2.51
C LEU A 33 8.34 7.39 3.18
N SER A 34 9.29 6.78 2.48
CA SER A 34 10.17 5.75 3.06
C SER A 34 11.05 6.27 4.20
N ARG A 35 11.24 7.59 4.33
CA ARG A 35 11.99 8.22 5.43
C ARG A 35 11.10 8.72 6.56
N LEU A 36 9.78 8.63 6.40
CA LEU A 36 8.80 9.29 7.26
C LEU A 36 8.74 8.62 8.64
N HIS A 37 8.82 7.29 8.71
CA HIS A 37 8.83 6.55 9.98
C HIS A 37 10.02 6.87 10.89
N ILE A 38 11.14 7.34 10.33
CA ILE A 38 12.31 7.79 11.11
C ILE A 38 12.07 9.20 11.67
N LEU A 39 11.23 9.99 11.00
CA LEU A 39 11.10 11.43 11.20
C LEU A 39 9.80 11.83 11.90
N GLU A 40 8.83 10.92 11.98
CA GLU A 40 7.48 11.16 12.51
C GLU A 40 7.10 10.06 13.52
N GLN A 41 6.99 10.43 14.80
CA GLN A 41 6.61 9.48 15.86
C GLN A 41 5.11 9.14 15.85
N CYS A 42 4.27 10.04 15.31
CA CYS A 42 2.82 9.87 15.24
C CYS A 42 2.29 10.25 13.84
N PRO A 43 2.33 9.32 12.86
CA PRO A 43 1.91 9.61 11.49
C PRO A 43 0.45 10.08 11.39
N ASP A 44 -0.41 9.63 12.28
CA ASP A 44 -1.84 9.99 12.26
C ASP A 44 -2.12 11.43 12.69
N SER A 45 -1.14 12.11 13.33
CA SER A 45 -1.26 13.54 13.65
C SER A 45 -0.99 14.45 12.45
N SER A 46 -0.37 13.93 11.38
CA SER A 46 -0.04 14.69 10.17
C SER A 46 -1.26 14.85 9.26
N GLN A 47 -1.74 16.09 9.13
CA GLN A 47 -2.85 16.41 8.24
C GLN A 47 -2.43 16.27 6.77
N ALA A 48 -1.19 16.64 6.46
CA ALA A 48 -0.64 16.47 5.13
C ALA A 48 -0.55 15.00 4.72
N LEU A 49 -0.11 14.11 5.62
CA LEU A 49 -0.05 12.68 5.35
C LEU A 49 -1.44 12.08 5.14
N SER A 50 -2.41 12.47 5.97
CA SER A 50 -3.81 12.07 5.81
C SER A 50 -4.36 12.49 4.43
N ARG A 51 -4.08 13.73 3.99
CA ARG A 51 -4.44 14.20 2.64
C ARG A 51 -3.77 13.38 1.53
N LEU A 52 -2.48 13.09 1.65
CA LEU A 52 -1.75 12.26 0.69
C LEU A 52 -2.34 10.85 0.61
N LEU A 53 -2.67 10.24 1.76
CA LEU A 53 -3.30 8.93 1.85
C LEU A 53 -4.66 8.90 1.16
N VAL A 54 -5.46 9.96 1.29
CA VAL A 54 -6.74 10.13 0.56
C VAL A 54 -6.49 10.16 -0.96
N HIS A 55 -5.47 10.87 -1.43
CA HIS A 55 -5.13 10.90 -2.86
C HIS A 55 -4.67 9.55 -3.38
N LEU A 56 -3.82 8.85 -2.64
CA LEU A 56 -3.37 7.50 -2.97
C LEU A 56 -4.54 6.51 -3.04
N THR A 57 -5.44 6.58 -2.06
CA THR A 57 -6.67 5.78 -2.02
C THR A 57 -7.51 5.99 -3.28
N LYS A 58 -7.70 7.25 -3.71
CA LYS A 58 -8.44 7.58 -4.93
C LYS A 58 -7.79 7.01 -6.19
N ILE A 59 -6.45 7.04 -6.27
CA ILE A 59 -5.72 6.50 -7.42
C ILE A 59 -5.86 4.99 -7.50
N VAL A 60 -5.62 4.27 -6.40
CA VAL A 60 -5.69 2.80 -6.35
C VAL A 60 -7.11 2.28 -6.63
N ASN A 61 -8.13 3.01 -6.18
CA ASN A 61 -9.54 2.68 -6.44
C ASN A 61 -10.05 3.14 -7.82
N SER A 62 -9.27 3.90 -8.57
CA SER A 62 -9.75 4.49 -9.82
C SER A 62 -9.90 3.43 -10.90
N ARG A 63 -11.07 3.40 -11.54
CA ARG A 63 -11.32 2.57 -12.74
C ARG A 63 -10.69 3.14 -14.01
N THR A 64 -10.25 4.40 -13.98
CA THR A 64 -9.75 5.14 -15.14
C THR A 64 -8.27 5.48 -15.03
N ALA A 65 -7.63 5.24 -13.88
CA ALA A 65 -6.20 5.45 -13.73
C ALA A 65 -5.43 4.41 -14.56
N SER A 66 -4.33 4.85 -15.17
CA SER A 66 -3.43 3.93 -15.86
C SER A 66 -2.80 2.94 -14.87
N PRO A 67 -2.47 1.71 -15.29
CA PRO A 67 -1.83 0.73 -14.41
C PRO A 67 -0.50 1.23 -13.85
N SER A 68 0.26 2.04 -14.62
CA SER A 68 1.49 2.68 -14.15
C SER A 68 1.25 3.64 -12.99
N ARG A 69 0.17 4.44 -13.05
CA ARG A 69 -0.19 5.38 -12.00
C ARG A 69 -0.65 4.64 -10.74
N ILE A 70 -1.43 3.57 -10.89
CA ILE A 70 -1.81 2.70 -9.77
C ILE A 70 -0.58 2.08 -9.11
N LYS A 71 0.37 1.56 -9.92
CA LYS A 71 1.64 1.02 -9.41
C LYS A 71 2.43 2.06 -8.60
N CYS A 72 2.58 3.29 -9.08
CA CYS A 72 3.29 4.32 -8.32
C CYS A 72 2.58 4.68 -6.99
N ALA A 73 1.24 4.66 -6.98
CA ALA A 73 0.47 4.84 -5.75
C ALA A 73 0.67 3.68 -4.77
N LEU A 74 0.68 2.43 -5.26
CA LEU A 74 0.99 1.26 -4.43
C LEU A 74 2.38 1.35 -3.81
N ASN A 75 3.41 1.69 -4.59
CA ASN A 75 4.76 1.87 -4.05
C ASN A 75 4.82 2.93 -2.94
N SER A 76 4.01 3.99 -3.07
CA SER A 76 3.90 5.03 -2.05
C SER A 76 3.23 4.49 -0.78
N LEU A 77 2.19 3.68 -0.92
CA LEU A 77 1.53 3.00 0.20
C LEU A 77 2.47 1.99 0.88
N CYS A 78 3.24 1.22 0.12
CA CYS A 78 4.23 0.29 0.68
C CYS A 78 5.25 1.02 1.56
N SER A 79 5.65 2.24 1.18
CA SER A 79 6.56 3.06 1.98
C SER A 79 5.99 3.49 3.34
N LEU A 80 4.66 3.47 3.50
CA LEU A 80 3.97 3.72 4.77
C LEU A 80 3.92 2.51 5.69
N LEU A 81 4.32 1.32 5.21
CA LEU A 81 4.37 0.11 6.05
C LEU A 81 5.50 0.15 7.09
N GLY A 82 6.45 1.09 6.96
CA GLY A 82 7.44 1.39 7.99
C GLY A 82 6.88 2.16 9.19
N CYS A 83 5.68 2.76 9.07
CA CYS A 83 5.01 3.40 10.21
C CYS A 83 4.58 2.37 11.27
N ASN A 84 4.26 2.85 12.48
CA ASN A 84 3.73 1.99 13.54
C ASN A 84 2.46 1.25 13.06
N ARG A 85 2.42 -0.08 13.23
CA ARG A 85 1.28 -0.97 12.89
C ARG A 85 -0.04 -0.55 13.54
N ASP A 86 0.03 0.15 14.67
CA ASP A 86 -1.15 0.67 15.37
C ASP A 86 -1.72 1.96 14.78
N SER A 87 -1.01 2.58 13.83
CA SER A 87 -1.48 3.80 13.19
C SER A 87 -2.58 3.51 12.15
N LEU A 88 -3.54 4.44 12.04
CA LEU A 88 -4.54 4.42 10.97
C LEU A 88 -3.87 4.49 9.60
N THR A 89 -2.78 5.25 9.50
CA THR A 89 -1.96 5.36 8.30
C THR A 89 -1.47 4.00 7.82
N TRP A 90 -0.86 3.21 8.72
CA TRP A 90 -0.37 1.86 8.40
C TRP A 90 -1.52 0.93 8.02
N ARG A 91 -2.61 0.89 8.81
CA ARG A 91 -3.76 0.00 8.54
C ARG A 91 -4.39 0.27 7.18
N THR A 92 -4.61 1.55 6.86
CA THR A 92 -5.18 1.96 5.58
C THR A 92 -4.26 1.57 4.42
N ALA A 93 -2.96 1.81 4.56
CA ALA A 93 -1.99 1.41 3.54
C ALA A 93 -1.98 -0.10 3.33
N MET A 94 -1.86 -0.88 4.41
CA MET A 94 -1.86 -2.34 4.38
C MET A 94 -3.13 -2.89 3.70
N GLN A 95 -4.31 -2.41 4.12
CA GLN A 95 -5.58 -2.84 3.55
C GLN A 95 -5.67 -2.58 2.04
N LEU A 96 -5.22 -1.40 1.58
CA LEU A 96 -5.23 -1.06 0.16
C LEU A 96 -4.28 -1.93 -0.66
N ILE A 97 -3.10 -2.26 -0.13
CA ILE A 97 -2.12 -3.09 -0.82
C ILE A 97 -2.59 -4.55 -0.89
N VAL A 98 -3.04 -5.12 0.23
CA VAL A 98 -3.59 -6.48 0.30
C VAL A 98 -4.75 -6.66 -0.67
N ARG A 99 -5.72 -5.73 -0.67
CA ARG A 99 -6.84 -5.77 -1.62
C ARG A 99 -6.39 -5.69 -3.09
N SER A 100 -5.25 -5.06 -3.36
CA SER A 100 -4.69 -4.94 -4.71
C SER A 100 -4.09 -6.25 -5.23
N LEU A 101 -3.82 -7.24 -4.38
CA LEU A 101 -3.47 -8.61 -4.78
C LEU A 101 -4.59 -9.28 -5.60
N SER A 102 -5.84 -8.88 -5.37
CA SER A 102 -7.03 -9.35 -6.10
C SER A 102 -7.39 -8.46 -7.29
N SER A 103 -6.52 -7.54 -7.69
CA SER A 103 -6.77 -6.65 -8.84
C SER A 103 -6.96 -7.46 -10.13
N PRO A 104 -7.87 -7.05 -11.05
CA PRO A 104 -7.95 -7.68 -12.36
C PRO A 104 -6.71 -7.44 -13.22
N LEU A 105 -5.87 -6.46 -12.88
CA LEU A 105 -4.70 -6.06 -13.64
C LEU A 105 -3.45 -6.80 -13.13
N PRO A 106 -2.79 -7.63 -13.96
CA PRO A 106 -1.59 -8.40 -13.58
C PRO A 106 -0.46 -7.56 -12.99
N VAL A 107 -0.19 -6.40 -13.61
CA VAL A 107 0.86 -5.48 -13.17
C VAL A 107 0.58 -4.88 -11.78
N VAL A 108 -0.69 -4.73 -11.41
CA VAL A 108 -1.11 -4.20 -10.11
C VAL A 108 -0.96 -5.27 -9.03
N ARG A 109 -1.41 -6.50 -9.31
CA ARG A 109 -1.24 -7.64 -8.39
C ARG A 109 0.23 -7.87 -8.07
N ARG A 110 1.06 -7.93 -9.11
CA ARG A 110 2.50 -8.12 -8.98
C ARG A 110 3.16 -7.01 -8.16
N ALA A 111 2.83 -5.75 -8.45
CA ALA A 111 3.39 -4.62 -7.70
C ALA A 111 2.98 -4.64 -6.21
N ALA A 112 1.73 -5.04 -5.92
CA ALA A 112 1.27 -5.21 -4.54
C ALA A 112 2.02 -6.35 -3.83
N ALA A 113 2.22 -7.49 -4.50
CA ALA A 113 2.91 -8.63 -3.92
C ALA A 113 4.41 -8.35 -3.66
N GLU A 114 5.11 -7.80 -4.65
CA GLU A 114 6.52 -7.40 -4.52
C GLU A 114 6.69 -6.38 -3.38
N GLY A 115 5.86 -5.34 -3.38
CA GLY A 115 5.92 -4.29 -2.36
C GLY A 115 5.56 -4.78 -0.95
N LEU A 116 4.59 -5.70 -0.81
CA LEU A 116 4.30 -6.34 0.47
C LEU A 116 5.49 -7.15 0.94
N TYR A 117 6.00 -8.05 0.10
CA TYR A 117 7.11 -8.94 0.45
C TYR A 117 8.30 -8.15 0.98
N GLU A 118 8.75 -7.11 0.25
CA GLU A 118 9.87 -6.26 0.62
C GLU A 118 9.71 -5.58 1.99
N ASN A 119 8.48 -5.27 2.40
CA ASN A 119 8.22 -4.55 3.65
C ASN A 119 7.91 -5.48 4.82
N VAL A 120 7.24 -6.61 4.59
CA VAL A 120 6.88 -7.54 5.66
C VAL A 120 8.00 -8.56 5.95
N CYS A 121 8.89 -8.86 5.00
CA CYS A 121 10.04 -9.75 5.22
C CYS A 121 11.06 -9.22 6.23
N LEU A 122 11.01 -7.92 6.51
CA LEU A 122 11.83 -7.26 7.53
C LEU A 122 11.17 -7.24 8.92
N THR A 123 10.01 -7.88 9.04
CA THR A 123 9.21 -7.88 10.27
C THR A 123 8.88 -9.30 10.69
N GLU A 124 8.53 -9.50 11.97
CA GLU A 124 7.95 -10.76 12.42
C GLU A 124 6.55 -10.92 11.80
N VAL A 125 6.46 -11.79 10.81
CA VAL A 125 5.26 -12.19 10.08
C VAL A 125 5.32 -13.69 9.83
N ASP A 126 4.18 -14.34 9.68
CA ASP A 126 4.10 -15.77 9.35
C ASP A 126 4.82 -16.08 8.03
N ASP A 127 5.71 -17.09 8.03
CA ASP A 127 6.46 -17.57 6.87
C ASP A 127 5.54 -17.95 5.70
N GLN A 128 4.30 -18.38 5.99
CA GLN A 128 3.28 -18.66 5.00
C GLN A 128 2.97 -17.42 4.14
N VAL A 129 2.94 -16.22 4.73
CA VAL A 129 2.71 -14.98 3.99
C VAL A 129 3.85 -14.73 3.00
N LEU A 130 5.09 -14.90 3.46
CA LEU A 130 6.27 -14.71 2.61
C LEU A 130 6.28 -15.69 1.43
N LEU A 131 5.97 -16.96 1.71
CA LEU A 131 5.90 -18.01 0.70
C LEU A 131 4.79 -17.75 -0.32
N LEU A 132 3.59 -17.38 0.14
CA LEU A 132 2.48 -17.04 -0.77
C LEU A 132 2.80 -15.85 -1.66
N LEU A 133 3.44 -14.81 -1.11
CA LEU A 133 3.82 -13.62 -1.86
C LEU A 133 4.90 -13.92 -2.93
N SER A 134 5.85 -14.81 -2.64
CA SER A 134 6.94 -15.13 -3.57
C SER A 134 6.60 -16.20 -4.62
N GLU A 135 5.87 -17.25 -4.24
CA GLU A 135 5.62 -18.42 -5.10
C GLU A 135 4.39 -18.24 -6.00
N THR A 136 3.43 -17.40 -5.62
CA THR A 136 2.22 -17.17 -6.42
C THR A 136 2.58 -16.42 -7.71
N VAL A 137 2.12 -16.93 -8.86
CA VAL A 137 2.37 -16.32 -10.17
C VAL A 137 1.42 -15.13 -10.42
N TRP A 138 1.63 -14.02 -9.73
CA TRP A 138 0.72 -12.86 -9.69
C TRP A 138 0.39 -12.25 -11.06
N GLN A 139 1.26 -12.42 -12.06
CA GLN A 139 1.06 -11.92 -13.42
C GLN A 139 0.19 -12.82 -14.31
N ASP A 140 -0.10 -14.06 -13.93
CA ASP A 140 -0.87 -14.98 -14.76
C ASP A 140 -2.36 -14.58 -14.78
N THR A 141 -3.00 -14.82 -15.92
CA THR A 141 -4.42 -14.53 -16.19
C THR A 141 -5.20 -15.79 -16.59
N SER A 142 -4.58 -16.97 -16.57
CA SER A 142 -5.27 -18.24 -16.79
C SER A 142 -6.35 -18.46 -15.72
N PRO A 143 -7.52 -19.07 -16.06
CA PRO A 143 -8.58 -19.29 -15.07
C PRO A 143 -8.11 -20.06 -13.83
N THR A 144 -7.25 -21.06 -14.02
CA THR A 144 -6.63 -21.85 -12.94
C THR A 144 -5.74 -21.01 -12.04
N ALA A 145 -4.91 -20.14 -12.61
CA ALA A 145 -4.07 -19.25 -11.81
C ALA A 145 -4.90 -18.19 -11.08
N MET A 146 -5.99 -17.69 -11.67
CA MET A 146 -6.85 -16.71 -11.01
C MET A 146 -7.53 -17.27 -9.76
N VAL A 147 -7.87 -18.56 -9.74
CA VAL A 147 -8.34 -19.24 -8.50
C VAL A 147 -7.24 -19.28 -7.45
N SER A 148 -6.04 -19.72 -7.82
CA SER A 148 -4.89 -19.77 -6.90
C SER A 148 -4.50 -18.39 -6.35
N ILE A 149 -4.50 -17.36 -7.19
CA ILE A 149 -4.25 -15.96 -6.80
C ILE A 149 -5.31 -15.48 -5.81
N HIS A 150 -6.57 -15.83 -6.02
CA HIS A 150 -7.66 -15.46 -5.10
C HIS A 150 -7.48 -16.11 -3.73
N ASP A 151 -7.20 -17.41 -3.70
CA ASP A 151 -6.96 -18.15 -2.46
C ASP A 151 -5.73 -17.63 -1.70
N ALA A 152 -4.66 -17.31 -2.43
CA ALA A 152 -3.45 -16.73 -1.87
C ALA A 152 -3.71 -15.33 -1.28
N ALA A 153 -4.39 -14.44 -2.04
CA ALA A 153 -4.73 -13.10 -1.59
C ALA A 153 -5.62 -13.13 -0.34
N HIS A 154 -6.63 -14.01 -0.31
CA HIS A 154 -7.51 -14.19 0.85
C HIS A 154 -6.75 -14.72 2.08
N THR A 155 -5.82 -15.65 1.88
CA THR A 155 -4.99 -16.16 2.98
C THR A 155 -4.06 -15.08 3.54
N VAL A 156 -3.42 -14.29 2.67
CA VAL A 156 -2.59 -13.15 3.07
C VAL A 156 -3.42 -12.12 3.84
N GLU A 157 -4.63 -11.80 3.37
CA GLU A 157 -5.55 -10.89 4.05
C GLU A 157 -5.91 -11.37 5.46
N ARG A 158 -6.27 -12.65 5.60
CA ARG A 158 -6.62 -13.26 6.88
C ARG A 158 -5.49 -13.14 7.90
N ILE A 159 -4.27 -13.48 7.51
CA ILE A 159 -3.10 -13.46 8.41
C ILE A 159 -2.73 -12.02 8.78
N LEU A 160 -2.64 -11.12 7.79
CA LEU A 160 -2.14 -9.76 8.02
C LEU A 160 -3.16 -8.83 8.66
N LEU A 161 -4.45 -9.03 8.42
CA LEU A 161 -5.50 -8.08 8.84
C LEU A 161 -6.49 -8.66 9.86
N MET A 162 -6.81 -9.96 9.82
CA MET A 162 -7.87 -10.52 10.68
C MET A 162 -7.33 -11.16 11.96
N GLU A 163 -6.21 -11.88 11.91
CA GLU A 163 -5.61 -12.50 13.11
C GLU A 163 -5.03 -11.44 14.08
N ALA A 164 -4.59 -10.29 13.55
CA ALA A 164 -4.13 -9.15 14.34
C ALA A 164 -5.24 -8.49 15.21
N GLU A 165 -6.51 -8.60 14.81
CA GLU A 165 -7.64 -8.07 15.59
C GLU A 165 -8.07 -9.04 16.72
N SER A 166 -7.96 -10.35 16.49
CA SER A 166 -8.34 -11.37 17.48
C SER A 166 -7.41 -11.41 18.70
N SER A 167 -6.12 -11.15 18.52
CA SER A 167 -5.17 -11.11 19.65
C SER A 167 -5.37 -9.91 20.58
N LYS A 168 -5.93 -8.80 20.08
CA LYS A 168 -6.25 -7.62 20.89
C LYS A 168 -7.56 -7.78 21.67
N ALA A 169 -8.55 -8.48 21.12
CA ALA A 169 -9.82 -8.73 21.79
C ALA A 169 -9.74 -9.73 22.96
N MET A 170 -8.71 -10.59 23.00
CA MET A 170 -8.50 -11.52 24.13
C MET A 170 -7.69 -10.94 25.29
N LEU A 171 -7.12 -9.74 25.11
CA LEU A 171 -6.30 -9.04 26.13
C LEU A 171 -7.00 -7.80 26.73
N SER A 172 -8.25 -7.53 26.32
CA SER A 172 -9.14 -6.48 26.87
C SER A 172 -10.22 -7.10 27.75
#